data_AF-A0A395IGM2-F1
#
_entry.id   AF-A0A395IGM2-F1
#
_cell.length_a   1.000
_cell.length_b   1.000
_cell.length_c   1.000
_cell.angle_alpha   90.00
_cell.angle_beta   90.00
_cell.angle_gamma   90.00
#
_symmetry.space_group_name_H-M   'P 1'
#
loop_
_entity.id
_entity.type
_entity.pdbx_description
1 polymer ?
#
loop_
_entity_poly.entity_id
_entity_poly.type
_entity_poly.pdbx_seq_one_letter_code
_entity_poly.pdbx_strand_id
1 'polypeptide(L)'
;MKNSFRASLISLGAIGIITEITFQAVPAFTLSWEQTVDTDLRMMNNWDKTLWTQTEFVRVWWFPYTRRAVVWAAEKSDLAPLPPPKSYYDAWLGYHVYHNLLALGQYIPRILPWVEWFVFGMQYGFANGSKSSAIQPSRQALLMNCLYSQFVNEWAIPISKGPEALKRLSSWLNHLTPDDPDYVAHGIPFSAEGLYVHAPVEVRVTETSNSLTPRPHLDPTCTEEATLYLNATLYRPYDQDPPCHARYYQGFEFLMRELGGKPHWAKNFETTGADIEEMYGEKLVEWRNIRNNADPEGMFVGEWHRRFIMGDGPRLALEEVEVGRKKFRKGGVLVEGVVGGFYRWQ
;
A
#
# COMPACT_ATOMS: atom_id res chain seq x y z
N MET A 1 4.69 24.22 -20.81
CA MET A 1 5.73 23.16 -20.72
C MET A 1 6.01 22.71 -19.27
N LYS A 2 6.49 23.56 -18.35
CA LYS A 2 6.79 23.14 -16.96
C LYS A 2 5.57 22.54 -16.21
N ASN A 3 4.40 23.16 -16.33
CA ASN A 3 3.18 22.64 -15.68
C ASN A 3 2.70 21.33 -16.33
N SER A 4 2.75 21.23 -17.66
CA SER A 4 2.41 19.99 -18.40
C SER A 4 3.29 18.81 -17.96
N PHE A 5 4.60 19.03 -17.77
CA PHE A 5 5.51 18.01 -17.26
C PHE A 5 5.12 17.55 -15.85
N ARG A 6 4.90 18.48 -14.91
CA ARG A 6 4.49 18.16 -13.53
C ARG A 6 3.16 17.38 -13.46
N ALA A 7 2.20 17.71 -14.32
CA ALA A 7 0.95 16.96 -14.42
C ALA A 7 1.18 15.55 -14.98
N SER A 8 2.08 15.42 -15.96
CA SER A 8 2.38 14.14 -16.61
C SER A 8 3.16 13.15 -15.72
N LEU A 9 3.92 13.65 -14.72
CA LEU A 9 4.61 12.79 -13.74
C LEU A 9 3.64 11.87 -12.96
N ILE A 10 2.40 12.34 -12.75
CA ILE A 10 1.27 11.52 -12.28
C ILE A 10 0.09 11.79 -13.21
N SER A 11 0.16 11.23 -14.42
CA SER A 11 -0.87 11.39 -15.45
C SER A 11 -2.09 10.52 -15.24
N LEU A 12 -1.96 9.44 -14.45
CA LEU A 12 -2.98 8.40 -14.25
C LEU A 12 -3.51 7.79 -15.56
N GLY A 13 -2.83 8.02 -16.70
CA GLY A 13 -3.31 7.66 -18.03
C GLY A 13 -4.26 8.66 -18.69
N ALA A 14 -4.83 9.63 -17.97
CA ALA A 14 -5.90 10.50 -18.48
C ALA A 14 -5.43 11.76 -19.23
N ILE A 15 -4.13 12.12 -19.16
CA ILE A 15 -3.58 13.24 -19.95
C ILE A 15 -3.25 12.80 -21.38
N GLY A 16 -2.93 11.52 -21.56
CA GLY A 16 -2.42 10.96 -22.81
C GLY A 16 -1.41 9.84 -22.56
N ILE A 17 -0.80 9.37 -23.64
CA ILE A 17 0.16 8.26 -23.62
C ILE A 17 1.58 8.81 -23.52
N ILE A 18 2.34 8.32 -22.54
CA ILE A 18 3.77 8.59 -22.45
C ILE A 18 4.49 7.62 -23.40
N THR A 19 5.07 8.15 -24.47
CA THR A 19 5.74 7.33 -25.51
C THR A 19 7.23 7.13 -25.23
N GLU A 20 7.86 8.02 -24.48
CA GLU A 20 9.28 7.97 -24.16
C GLU A 20 9.54 8.56 -22.76
N ILE A 21 10.44 7.93 -22.01
CA ILE A 21 10.90 8.41 -20.70
C ILE A 21 12.41 8.24 -20.62
N THR A 22 13.10 9.29 -20.16
CA THR A 22 14.52 9.25 -19.83
C THR A 22 14.70 9.24 -18.32
N PHE A 23 15.35 8.21 -17.79
CA PHE A 23 15.69 8.11 -16.37
C PHE A 23 17.17 8.46 -16.14
N GLN A 24 17.46 9.18 -15.06
CA GLN A 24 18.81 9.33 -14.57
C GLN A 24 19.24 8.03 -13.87
N ALA A 25 20.23 7.33 -14.42
CA ALA A 25 20.79 6.13 -13.83
C ALA A 25 21.92 6.47 -12.83
N VAL A 26 22.14 5.58 -11.87
CA VAL A 26 23.31 5.57 -10.99
C VAL A 26 24.18 4.35 -11.30
N PRO A 27 25.48 4.34 -10.94
CA PRO A 27 26.31 3.14 -11.08
C PRO A 27 25.68 1.93 -10.41
N ALA A 28 25.82 0.75 -11.01
CA ALA A 28 25.36 -0.49 -10.39
C ALA A 28 26.11 -0.72 -9.07
N PHE A 29 25.40 -1.19 -8.05
CA PHE A 29 25.96 -1.42 -6.71
C PHE A 29 25.42 -2.72 -6.10
N THR A 30 26.15 -3.21 -5.10
CA THR A 30 25.78 -4.37 -4.28
C THR A 30 25.24 -3.88 -2.94
N LEU A 31 24.29 -4.62 -2.38
CA LEU A 31 23.72 -4.36 -1.07
C LEU A 31 24.09 -5.47 -0.09
N SER A 32 24.60 -5.08 1.07
CA SER A 32 24.64 -5.93 2.27
C SER A 32 23.39 -5.61 3.07
N TRP A 33 22.57 -6.63 3.34
CA TRP A 33 21.34 -6.46 4.10
C TRP A 33 21.30 -7.34 5.33
N GLU A 34 20.69 -6.82 6.40
CA GLU A 34 20.34 -7.55 7.61
C GLU A 34 18.83 -7.46 7.83
N GLN A 35 18.22 -8.57 8.22
CA GLN A 35 16.84 -8.67 8.64
C GLN A 35 16.80 -9.15 10.09
N THR A 36 16.19 -8.36 10.97
CA THR A 36 15.97 -8.67 12.39
C THR A 36 14.48 -8.87 12.65
N VAL A 37 14.13 -9.92 13.40
CA VAL A 37 12.75 -10.16 13.84
C VAL A 37 12.66 -10.06 15.35
N ASP A 38 11.87 -9.11 15.84
CA ASP A 38 11.75 -8.81 17.27
C ASP A 38 10.34 -8.30 17.61
N THR A 39 10.13 -7.92 18.86
CA THR A 39 8.92 -7.24 19.34
C THR A 39 8.67 -5.95 18.56
N ASP A 40 7.40 -5.66 18.27
CA ASP A 40 7.02 -4.37 17.69
C ASP A 40 7.33 -3.21 18.66
N LEU A 41 7.31 -3.44 19.97
CA LEU A 41 7.74 -2.49 20.99
C LEU A 41 9.19 -2.03 20.78
N ARG A 42 10.12 -2.94 20.47
CA ARG A 42 11.51 -2.57 20.15
C ARG A 42 11.59 -1.69 18.91
N MET A 43 10.81 -1.99 17.89
CA MET A 43 10.71 -1.16 16.68
C MET A 43 10.16 0.24 17.02
N MET A 44 9.04 0.32 17.77
CA MET A 44 8.45 1.60 18.19
C MET A 44 9.43 2.44 19.03
N ASN A 45 10.15 1.82 19.97
CA ASN A 45 11.11 2.50 20.82
C ASN A 45 12.32 3.07 20.08
N ASN A 46 12.57 2.60 18.85
CA ASN A 46 13.64 3.07 17.97
C ASN A 46 13.14 3.96 16.83
N TRP A 47 11.82 4.17 16.70
CA TRP A 47 11.20 4.88 15.58
C TRP A 47 11.82 6.26 15.35
N ASP A 48 11.83 7.11 16.38
CA ASP A 48 12.37 8.47 16.33
C ASP A 48 13.89 8.54 16.60
N LYS A 49 14.55 7.39 16.73
CA LYS A 49 15.98 7.32 17.07
C LYS A 49 16.79 6.91 15.85
N THR A 50 16.78 5.62 15.55
CA THR A 50 17.70 5.01 14.60
C THR A 50 17.01 4.19 13.52
N LEU A 51 15.72 3.85 13.69
CA LEU A 51 15.04 2.91 12.80
C LEU A 51 15.15 3.33 11.33
N TRP A 52 14.90 4.61 11.03
CA TRP A 52 14.87 5.12 9.65
C TRP A 52 16.20 5.70 9.18
N THR A 53 17.14 5.94 10.10
CA THR A 53 18.42 6.62 9.83
C THR A 53 19.63 5.68 9.94
N GLN A 54 19.42 4.42 10.32
CA GLN A 54 20.48 3.42 10.43
C GLN A 54 21.18 3.11 9.11
N THR A 55 20.43 3.07 8.00
CA THR A 55 20.93 2.75 6.66
C THR A 55 20.07 3.43 5.58
N GLU A 56 20.57 3.50 4.34
CA GLU A 56 19.86 4.12 3.21
C GLU A 56 18.54 3.41 2.88
N PHE A 57 18.48 2.08 3.04
CA PHE A 57 17.28 1.30 2.77
C PHE A 57 16.77 0.66 4.06
N VAL A 58 15.53 0.96 4.44
CA VAL A 58 14.85 0.33 5.57
C VAL A 58 13.41 -0.01 5.18
N ARG A 59 12.98 -1.23 5.50
CA ARG A 59 11.60 -1.68 5.38
C ARG A 59 11.20 -2.40 6.64
N VAL A 60 9.95 -2.23 7.05
CA VAL A 60 9.37 -2.95 8.18
C VAL A 60 8.12 -3.71 7.73
N TRP A 61 7.99 -4.95 8.20
CA TRP A 61 6.71 -5.66 8.22
C TRP A 61 6.23 -5.78 9.65
N TRP A 62 5.08 -5.18 9.95
CA TRP A 62 4.46 -5.22 11.27
C TRP A 62 3.32 -6.25 11.31
N PHE A 63 3.35 -7.12 12.33
CA PHE A 63 2.40 -8.20 12.52
C PHE A 63 1.58 -7.96 13.79
N PRO A 64 0.30 -7.53 13.67
CA PRO A 64 -0.49 -7.06 14.80
C PRO A 64 -0.73 -8.14 15.86
N TYR A 65 -1.09 -9.36 15.44
CA TYR A 65 -1.47 -10.43 16.38
C TYR A 65 -0.29 -11.01 17.15
N THR A 66 0.86 -11.12 16.50
CA THR A 66 2.07 -11.65 17.15
C THR A 66 2.82 -10.57 17.94
N ARG A 67 2.44 -9.29 17.81
CA ARG A 67 3.13 -8.14 18.39
C ARG A 67 4.63 -8.13 18.05
N ARG A 68 4.93 -8.42 16.79
CA ARG A 68 6.29 -8.55 16.26
C ARG A 68 6.45 -7.72 15.00
N ALA A 69 7.69 -7.35 14.73
CA ALA A 69 8.10 -6.66 13.52
C ALA A 69 9.32 -7.35 12.90
N VAL A 70 9.34 -7.40 11.58
CA VAL A 70 10.51 -7.75 10.78
C VAL A 70 11.10 -6.45 10.25
N VAL A 71 12.28 -6.08 10.72
CA VAL A 71 13.02 -4.92 10.22
C VAL A 71 14.08 -5.41 9.26
N TRP A 72 13.99 -5.00 8.00
CA TRP A 72 14.99 -5.23 6.97
C TRP A 72 15.73 -3.91 6.72
N ALA A 73 17.05 -3.94 6.82
CA ALA A 73 17.94 -2.79 6.63
C ALA A 73 19.07 -3.16 5.68
N ALA A 74 19.44 -2.26 4.77
CA ALA A 74 20.52 -2.51 3.82
C ALA A 74 21.32 -1.27 3.48
N GLU A 75 22.60 -1.50 3.19
CA GLU A 75 23.58 -0.49 2.80
C GLU A 75 24.41 -0.96 1.61
N LYS A 76 24.96 0.00 0.86
CA LYS A 76 25.86 -0.28 -0.26
C LYS A 76 27.13 -0.94 0.27
N SER A 77 27.60 -1.98 -0.40
CA SER A 77 28.75 -2.77 0.05
C SER A 77 29.55 -3.31 -1.12
N ASP A 78 30.88 -3.39 -0.95
CA ASP A 78 31.81 -4.03 -1.89
C ASP A 78 32.23 -5.44 -1.44
N LEU A 79 31.58 -5.97 -0.39
CA LEU A 79 31.86 -7.30 0.13
C LEU A 79 31.48 -8.40 -0.88
N ALA A 80 32.12 -9.57 -0.73
CA ALA A 80 31.84 -10.72 -1.58
C ALA A 80 30.37 -11.19 -1.43
N PRO A 81 29.74 -11.68 -2.52
CA PRO A 81 28.36 -12.17 -2.47
C PRO A 81 28.15 -13.23 -1.39
N LEU A 82 27.06 -13.08 -0.66
CA LEU A 82 26.58 -14.02 0.35
C LEU A 82 25.13 -14.33 -0.01
N PRO A 83 24.78 -15.56 -0.41
CA PRO A 83 23.42 -15.89 -0.78
C PRO A 83 22.47 -15.77 0.42
N PRO A 84 21.21 -15.40 0.19
CA PRO A 84 20.23 -15.29 1.26
C PRO A 84 19.89 -16.65 1.85
N PRO A 85 19.44 -16.72 3.13
CA PRO A 85 18.91 -17.95 3.68
C PRO A 85 17.70 -18.44 2.88
N LYS A 86 17.49 -19.76 2.87
CA LYS A 86 16.32 -20.34 2.19
C LYS A 86 15.03 -19.91 2.88
N SER A 87 14.12 -19.33 2.11
CA SER A 87 12.80 -18.93 2.56
C SER A 87 11.84 -20.13 2.60
N TYR A 88 11.06 -20.26 3.67
CA TYR A 88 10.00 -21.27 3.77
C TYR A 88 8.86 -20.96 2.79
N TYR A 89 8.51 -19.69 2.62
CA TYR A 89 7.50 -19.24 1.65
C TYR A 89 7.85 -19.58 0.21
N ASP A 90 9.13 -19.49 -0.16
CA ASP A 90 9.59 -19.78 -1.52
C ASP A 90 9.73 -21.29 -1.79
N ALA A 91 9.64 -22.12 -0.74
CA ALA A 91 9.60 -23.56 -0.90
C ALA A 91 8.19 -24.01 -1.31
N TRP A 92 8.11 -24.93 -2.27
CA TRP A 92 6.85 -25.49 -2.78
C TRP A 92 5.88 -25.92 -1.66
N LEU A 93 6.40 -26.58 -0.63
CA LEU A 93 5.59 -27.03 0.50
C LEU A 93 5.04 -25.86 1.32
N GLY A 94 5.87 -24.85 1.63
CA GLY A 94 5.45 -23.69 2.43
C GLY A 94 4.42 -22.84 1.70
N TYR A 95 4.59 -22.66 0.39
CA TYR A 95 3.59 -22.05 -0.48
C TYR A 95 2.24 -22.77 -0.36
N HIS A 96 2.17 -24.07 -0.64
CA HIS A 96 0.88 -24.76 -0.61
C HIS A 96 0.28 -24.89 0.80
N VAL A 97 1.09 -25.02 1.84
CA VAL A 97 0.59 -25.01 3.23
C VAL A 97 -0.08 -23.68 3.55
N TYR A 98 0.59 -22.55 3.30
CA TYR A 98 0.01 -21.25 3.62
C TYR A 98 -1.22 -20.94 2.76
N HIS A 99 -1.18 -21.24 1.46
CA HIS A 99 -2.31 -21.00 0.56
C HIS A 99 -3.58 -21.74 0.99
N ASN A 100 -3.45 -23.00 1.42
CA ASN A 100 -4.57 -23.80 1.90
C ASN A 100 -5.06 -23.38 3.29
N LEU A 101 -4.16 -22.97 4.19
CA LEU A 101 -4.55 -22.43 5.50
C LEU A 101 -5.33 -21.11 5.36
N LEU A 102 -4.90 -20.22 4.46
CA LEU A 102 -5.64 -19.00 4.11
C LEU A 102 -7.01 -19.33 3.50
N ALA A 103 -7.08 -20.34 2.62
CA ALA A 103 -8.35 -20.79 2.05
C ALA A 103 -9.31 -21.34 3.13
N LEU A 104 -8.80 -22.08 4.12
CA LEU A 104 -9.60 -22.52 5.26
C LEU A 104 -10.06 -21.33 6.12
N GLY A 105 -9.19 -20.33 6.29
CA GLY A 105 -9.50 -19.07 6.97
C GLY A 105 -10.65 -18.28 6.35
N GLN A 106 -10.92 -18.46 5.05
CA GLN A 106 -12.12 -17.88 4.40
C GLN A 106 -13.42 -18.40 5.03
N TYR A 107 -13.46 -19.68 5.43
CA TYR A 107 -14.63 -20.33 6.02
C TYR A 107 -14.66 -20.26 7.54
N ILE A 108 -13.48 -20.21 8.18
CA ILE A 108 -13.33 -20.18 9.63
C ILE A 108 -12.35 -19.06 10.02
N PRO A 109 -12.70 -17.76 9.87
CA PRO A 109 -11.75 -16.64 10.02
C PRO A 109 -11.02 -16.58 11.36
N ARG A 110 -11.66 -17.06 12.43
CA ARG A 110 -11.08 -17.10 13.79
C ARG A 110 -9.77 -17.90 13.92
N ILE A 111 -9.42 -18.74 12.94
CA ILE A 111 -8.15 -19.48 12.95
C ILE A 111 -6.97 -18.62 12.45
N LEU A 112 -7.23 -17.50 11.77
CA LEU A 112 -6.19 -16.71 11.11
C LEU A 112 -5.09 -16.23 12.07
N PRO A 113 -5.37 -15.76 13.30
CA PRO A 113 -4.29 -15.42 14.24
C PRO A 113 -3.33 -16.57 14.53
N TRP A 114 -3.84 -17.81 14.63
CA TRP A 114 -3.01 -19.00 14.80
C TRP A 114 -2.25 -19.37 13.52
N VAL A 115 -2.90 -19.25 12.36
CA VAL A 115 -2.25 -19.47 11.06
C VAL A 115 -1.08 -18.49 10.88
N GLU A 116 -1.30 -17.20 11.16
CA GLU A 116 -0.25 -16.19 11.07
C GLU A 116 0.88 -16.48 12.06
N TRP A 117 0.57 -16.81 13.31
CA TRP A 117 1.60 -17.23 14.28
C TRP A 117 2.42 -18.43 13.78
N PHE A 118 1.77 -19.47 13.28
CA PHE A 118 2.42 -20.69 12.81
C PHE A 118 3.31 -20.43 11.59
N VAL A 119 2.75 -19.81 10.55
CA VAL A 119 3.43 -19.55 9.29
C VAL A 119 4.57 -18.54 9.48
N PHE A 120 4.33 -17.48 10.25
CA PHE A 120 5.37 -16.53 10.63
C PHE A 120 6.49 -17.19 11.41
N GLY A 121 6.16 -18.03 12.39
CA GLY A 121 7.14 -18.78 13.18
C GLY A 121 7.96 -19.76 12.34
N MET A 122 7.36 -20.42 11.34
CA MET A 122 8.06 -21.29 10.39
C MET A 122 9.01 -20.52 9.47
N GLN A 123 8.63 -19.30 9.06
CA GLN A 123 9.46 -18.47 8.17
C GLN A 123 10.60 -17.75 8.90
N TYR A 124 10.33 -17.19 10.08
CA TYR A 124 11.22 -16.25 10.77
C TYR A 124 11.71 -16.73 12.16
N GLY A 125 11.23 -17.88 12.60
CA GLY A 125 11.46 -18.40 13.95
C GLY A 125 10.43 -17.90 14.96
N PHE A 126 10.14 -18.74 15.97
CA PHE A 126 9.18 -18.44 17.03
C PHE A 126 9.72 -17.49 18.12
N ALA A 127 11.04 -17.35 18.24
CA ALA A 127 11.69 -16.50 19.23
C ALA A 127 12.05 -15.12 18.67
N ASN A 128 12.01 -14.10 19.54
CA ASN A 128 12.50 -12.75 19.23
C ASN A 128 14.03 -12.71 19.15
N GLY A 129 14.54 -11.75 18.39
CA GLY A 129 15.98 -11.52 18.22
C GLY A 129 16.62 -12.37 17.12
N SER A 130 15.84 -13.07 16.30
CA SER A 130 16.39 -13.79 15.15
C SER A 130 16.91 -12.80 14.11
N LYS A 131 18.05 -13.15 13.50
CA LYS A 131 18.71 -12.36 12.48
C LYS A 131 19.05 -13.20 11.27
N SER A 132 19.02 -12.56 10.11
CA SER A 132 19.47 -13.13 8.84
C SER A 132 20.10 -12.05 8.00
N SER A 133 21.04 -12.39 7.13
CA SER A 133 21.70 -11.43 6.25
C SER A 133 22.03 -12.05 4.90
N ALA A 134 22.27 -11.18 3.92
CA ALA A 134 22.84 -11.58 2.63
C ALA A 134 23.54 -10.39 1.96
N ILE A 135 24.36 -10.69 0.96
CA ILE A 135 25.06 -9.70 0.13
C ILE A 135 24.77 -10.03 -1.32
N GLN A 136 24.01 -9.17 -1.99
CA GLN A 136 23.50 -9.42 -3.34
C GLN A 136 23.54 -8.14 -4.19
N PRO A 137 23.62 -8.24 -5.54
CA PRO A 137 23.41 -7.09 -6.42
C PRO A 137 22.11 -6.37 -6.06
N SER A 138 22.10 -5.03 -6.10
CA SER A 138 20.95 -4.22 -5.64
C SER A 138 19.63 -4.62 -6.30
N ARG A 139 19.66 -4.92 -7.61
CA ARG A 139 18.50 -5.41 -8.36
C ARG A 139 17.91 -6.71 -7.78
N GLN A 140 18.71 -7.57 -7.17
CA GLN A 140 18.23 -8.82 -6.56
C GLN A 140 17.77 -8.59 -5.12
N ALA A 141 18.54 -7.84 -4.33
CA ALA A 141 18.22 -7.55 -2.92
C ALA A 141 16.91 -6.76 -2.74
N LEU A 142 16.55 -5.92 -3.72
CA LEU A 142 15.33 -5.10 -3.69
C LEU A 142 14.09 -5.79 -4.28
N LEU A 143 14.23 -7.01 -4.81
CA LEU A 143 13.07 -7.77 -5.30
C LEU A 143 12.27 -8.36 -4.14
N MET A 144 10.95 -8.38 -4.30
CA MET A 144 10.03 -8.97 -3.34
C MET A 144 9.11 -9.94 -4.06
N ASN A 145 9.00 -11.15 -3.52
CA ASN A 145 8.02 -12.12 -3.98
C ASN A 145 6.63 -11.75 -3.45
N CYS A 146 5.67 -11.52 -4.34
CA CYS A 146 4.29 -11.20 -3.97
C CYS A 146 3.46 -12.44 -3.56
N LEU A 147 4.00 -13.66 -3.71
CA LEU A 147 3.33 -14.94 -3.42
C LEU A 147 2.03 -15.14 -4.20
N TYR A 148 0.89 -14.68 -3.68
CA TYR A 148 -0.44 -14.88 -4.24
C TYR A 148 -1.01 -13.60 -4.85
N SER A 149 -2.15 -13.73 -5.52
CA SER A 149 -3.09 -12.64 -5.79
C SER A 149 -3.40 -11.89 -4.48
N GLN A 150 -3.40 -10.56 -4.50
CA GLN A 150 -3.57 -9.71 -3.31
C GLN A 150 -4.53 -8.55 -3.60
N PHE A 151 -5.31 -8.16 -2.61
CA PHE A 151 -5.71 -6.77 -2.48
C PHE A 151 -4.63 -6.03 -1.70
N VAL A 152 -4.36 -4.79 -2.10
CA VAL A 152 -3.35 -3.96 -1.46
C VAL A 152 -3.92 -2.56 -1.32
N ASN A 153 -4.10 -2.11 -0.09
CA ASN A 153 -4.48 -0.73 0.23
C ASN A 153 -3.28 -0.04 0.87
N GLU A 154 -2.88 1.10 0.33
CA GLU A 154 -1.67 1.78 0.77
C GLU A 154 -1.87 3.28 0.82
N TRP A 155 -1.37 3.89 1.88
CA TRP A 155 -1.51 5.32 2.14
C TRP A 155 -0.19 5.95 2.51
N ALA A 156 0.01 7.17 2.03
CA ALA A 156 1.08 8.07 2.41
C ALA A 156 0.60 8.92 3.59
N ILE A 157 1.27 8.83 4.74
CA ILE A 157 1.08 9.68 5.91
C ILE A 157 2.43 10.30 6.34
N PRO A 158 2.43 11.35 7.18
CA PRO A 158 3.68 11.89 7.72
C PRO A 158 4.40 10.87 8.61
N ILE A 159 5.73 10.78 8.53
CA ILE A 159 6.51 9.79 9.30
C ILE A 159 6.32 9.92 10.81
N SER A 160 6.14 11.14 11.31
CA SER A 160 5.81 11.43 12.71
C SER A 160 4.52 10.75 13.20
N LYS A 161 3.60 10.41 12.29
CA LYS A 161 2.31 9.76 12.60
C LYS A 161 2.37 8.23 12.63
N GLY A 162 3.48 7.63 12.25
CA GLY A 162 3.61 6.17 12.17
C GLY A 162 3.34 5.41 13.48
N PRO A 163 3.96 5.77 14.62
CA PRO A 163 3.71 5.09 15.89
C PRO A 163 2.26 5.23 16.35
N GLU A 164 1.65 6.40 16.13
CA GLU A 164 0.24 6.64 16.43
C GLU A 164 -0.66 5.71 15.59
N ALA A 165 -0.43 5.65 14.28
CA ALA A 165 -1.20 4.82 13.36
C ALA A 165 -1.15 3.34 13.76
N LEU A 166 0.05 2.79 13.97
CA LEU A 166 0.25 1.37 14.27
C LEU A 166 -0.32 0.99 15.65
N LYS A 167 -0.21 1.86 16.67
CA LYS A 167 -0.80 1.62 18.00
C LYS A 167 -2.33 1.64 17.96
N ARG A 168 -2.92 2.59 17.23
CA ARG A 168 -4.38 2.67 17.06
C ARG A 168 -4.92 1.46 16.29
N LEU A 169 -4.24 1.04 15.22
CA LEU A 169 -4.55 -0.21 14.51
C LEU A 169 -4.40 -1.43 15.41
N SER A 170 -3.35 -1.50 16.24
CA SER A 170 -3.13 -2.60 17.18
C SER A 170 -4.28 -2.70 18.17
N SER A 171 -4.65 -1.57 18.79
CA SER A 171 -5.75 -1.52 19.76
C SER A 171 -7.07 -1.95 19.15
N TRP A 172 -7.34 -1.55 17.90
CA TRP A 172 -8.53 -1.93 17.16
C TRP A 172 -8.56 -3.41 16.76
N LEU A 173 -7.51 -3.91 16.10
CA LEU A 173 -7.43 -5.28 15.57
C LEU A 173 -7.31 -6.34 16.68
N ASN A 174 -6.62 -6.01 17.77
CA ASN A 174 -6.39 -6.94 18.89
C ASN A 174 -7.44 -6.78 20.01
N HIS A 175 -8.42 -5.88 19.86
CA HIS A 175 -9.42 -5.57 20.89
C HIS A 175 -8.79 -5.23 22.25
N LEU A 176 -7.71 -4.45 22.24
CA LEU A 176 -7.03 -4.08 23.47
C LEU A 176 -7.97 -3.26 24.36
N THR A 177 -7.92 -3.51 25.66
CA THR A 177 -8.67 -2.76 26.68
C THR A 177 -7.70 -1.84 27.44
N PRO A 178 -8.20 -0.82 28.18
CA PRO A 178 -7.35 0.03 29.01
C PRO A 178 -6.46 -0.69 30.04
N ASP A 179 -6.70 -1.98 30.31
CA ASP A 179 -5.87 -2.81 31.18
C ASP A 179 -4.59 -3.32 30.48
N ASP A 180 -4.56 -3.30 29.14
CA ASP A 180 -3.35 -3.65 28.37
C ASP A 180 -2.38 -2.46 28.37
N PRO A 181 -1.09 -2.66 28.71
CA PRO A 181 -0.11 -1.57 28.78
C PRO A 181 0.14 -0.85 27.45
N ASP A 182 -0.21 -1.46 26.32
CA ASP A 182 -0.03 -0.90 24.98
C ASP A 182 -1.32 -0.34 24.38
N TYR A 183 -2.41 -0.33 25.16
CA TYR A 183 -3.68 0.24 24.73
C TYR A 183 -3.57 1.74 24.46
N VAL A 184 -4.14 2.14 23.33
CA VAL A 184 -4.49 3.53 23.03
C VAL A 184 -5.94 3.59 22.55
N ALA A 185 -6.65 4.67 22.86
CA ALA A 185 -7.97 4.89 22.28
C ALA A 185 -7.86 4.99 20.74
N HIS A 186 -8.39 3.98 20.03
CA HIS A 186 -8.15 3.86 18.59
C HIS A 186 -8.99 4.81 17.73
N GLY A 187 -10.15 5.28 18.22
CA GLY A 187 -11.00 6.27 17.53
C GLY A 187 -11.70 5.80 16.24
N ILE A 188 -11.34 4.62 15.70
CA ILE A 188 -11.98 4.03 14.51
C ILE A 188 -13.45 3.70 14.81
N PRO A 189 -14.43 4.28 14.08
CA PRO A 189 -15.86 4.18 14.39
C PRO A 189 -16.51 2.88 13.89
N PHE A 190 -15.72 1.94 13.38
CA PHE A 190 -16.18 0.68 12.81
C PHE A 190 -15.79 -0.47 13.74
N SER A 191 -16.74 -1.34 14.07
CA SER A 191 -16.45 -2.48 14.95
C SER A 191 -15.43 -3.44 14.32
N ALA A 192 -14.46 -3.90 15.11
CA ALA A 192 -13.58 -5.01 14.77
C ALA A 192 -14.17 -6.38 15.17
N GLU A 193 -15.39 -6.45 15.71
CA GLU A 193 -16.00 -7.72 16.11
C GLU A 193 -16.12 -8.67 14.91
N GLY A 194 -15.55 -9.88 15.06
CA GLY A 194 -15.49 -10.87 13.99
C GLY A 194 -14.50 -10.53 12.87
N LEU A 195 -13.69 -9.48 13.02
CA LEU A 195 -12.67 -9.08 12.05
C LEU A 195 -11.37 -9.86 12.31
N TYR A 196 -11.00 -10.70 11.35
CA TYR A 196 -9.73 -11.42 11.37
C TYR A 196 -8.97 -11.10 10.09
N VAL A 197 -7.79 -10.50 10.26
CA VAL A 197 -6.90 -10.07 9.19
C VAL A 197 -5.73 -11.06 9.11
N HIS A 198 -5.07 -11.13 7.96
CA HIS A 198 -3.84 -11.89 7.74
C HIS A 198 -2.88 -11.01 6.95
N ALA A 199 -1.62 -11.46 6.83
CA ALA A 199 -0.52 -10.71 6.25
C ALA A 199 -0.07 -9.51 7.12
N PRO A 200 1.21 -9.10 7.00
CA PRO A 200 1.70 -7.93 7.71
C PRO A 200 1.18 -6.64 7.10
N VAL A 201 1.21 -5.58 7.90
CA VAL A 201 1.24 -4.22 7.37
C VAL A 201 2.67 -3.91 6.95
N GLU A 202 2.89 -3.62 5.67
CA GLU A 202 4.20 -3.15 5.20
C GLU A 202 4.34 -1.65 5.46
N VAL A 203 5.49 -1.28 6.03
CA VAL A 203 5.81 0.07 6.49
C VAL A 203 7.11 0.48 5.82
N ARG A 204 7.05 1.54 5.01
CA ARG A 204 8.17 2.03 4.21
C ARG A 204 8.25 3.54 4.29
N VAL A 205 9.46 4.08 4.11
CA VAL A 205 9.68 5.52 4.15
C VAL A 205 10.29 5.99 2.84
N THR A 206 9.84 7.13 2.36
CA THR A 206 10.49 7.87 1.28
C THR A 206 10.68 9.32 1.72
N GLU A 207 11.92 9.81 1.61
CA GLU A 207 12.23 11.21 1.86
C GLU A 207 12.06 12.02 0.56
N THR A 208 11.06 12.90 0.53
CA THR A 208 10.82 13.82 -0.60
C THR A 208 10.63 15.27 -0.15
N SER A 209 10.60 15.56 1.16
CA SER A 209 10.39 16.90 1.72
C SER A 209 11.41 17.90 1.17
N ASN A 210 12.67 17.47 1.07
CA ASN A 210 13.79 18.27 0.57
C ASN A 210 14.05 18.09 -0.95
N SER A 211 13.07 17.59 -1.72
CA SER A 211 13.25 17.34 -3.16
C SER A 211 13.45 18.64 -3.94
N LEU A 212 14.55 18.73 -4.70
CA LEU A 212 14.82 19.83 -5.64
C LEU A 212 14.16 19.62 -7.02
N THR A 213 13.52 18.47 -7.23
CA THR A 213 12.88 18.13 -8.50
C THR A 213 11.43 18.63 -8.56
N PRO A 214 10.86 18.88 -9.75
CA PRO A 214 9.48 19.32 -9.87
C PRO A 214 8.51 18.32 -9.25
N ARG A 215 7.77 18.72 -8.22
CA ARG A 215 6.74 17.88 -7.60
C ARG A 215 5.50 17.75 -8.49
N PRO A 216 4.95 16.54 -8.67
CA PRO A 216 3.71 16.34 -9.40
C PRO A 216 2.52 17.09 -8.77
N HIS A 217 1.48 17.40 -9.55
CA HIS A 217 0.27 18.03 -8.99
C HIS A 217 -0.47 17.08 -8.05
N LEU A 218 -0.59 15.81 -8.46
CA LEU A 218 -1.29 14.76 -7.71
C LEU A 218 -0.34 13.95 -6.80
N ASP A 219 0.74 14.57 -6.35
CA ASP A 219 1.73 13.95 -5.46
C ASP A 219 1.10 13.61 -4.08
N PRO A 220 1.04 12.32 -3.68
CA PRO A 220 0.49 11.95 -2.37
C PRO A 220 1.48 12.16 -1.22
N THR A 221 2.75 12.49 -1.50
CA THR A 221 3.78 12.57 -0.45
C THR A 221 3.70 13.87 0.37
N CYS A 222 4.25 13.81 1.58
CA CYS A 222 4.38 14.94 2.49
C CYS A 222 5.44 15.94 2.01
N THR A 223 5.22 17.24 2.26
CA THR A 223 6.16 18.32 1.88
C THR A 223 7.08 18.74 3.00
N GLU A 224 6.68 18.59 4.26
CA GLU A 224 7.42 19.12 5.42
C GLU A 224 8.31 18.07 6.09
N GLU A 225 8.01 16.78 5.90
CA GLU A 225 8.76 15.66 6.49
C GLU A 225 8.75 14.44 5.56
N ALA A 226 9.53 13.41 5.92
CA ALA A 226 9.52 12.15 5.19
C ALA A 226 8.12 11.54 5.17
N THR A 227 7.80 10.87 4.07
CA THR A 227 6.52 10.19 3.89
C THR A 227 6.64 8.74 4.32
N LEU A 228 5.72 8.31 5.18
CA LEU A 228 5.52 6.92 5.54
C LEU A 228 4.42 6.32 4.66
N TYR A 229 4.73 5.24 3.98
CA TYR A 229 3.76 4.38 3.33
C TYR A 229 3.36 3.25 4.27
N LEU A 230 2.07 3.17 4.59
CA LEU A 230 1.45 2.06 5.30
C LEU A 230 0.61 1.24 4.33
N ASN A 231 0.90 -0.04 4.25
CA ASN A 231 0.33 -0.95 3.27
C ASN A 231 -0.40 -2.10 3.96
N ALA A 232 -1.72 -2.06 3.91
CA ALA A 232 -2.62 -3.11 4.34
C ALA A 232 -2.83 -4.11 3.19
N THR A 233 -2.09 -5.22 3.23
CA THR A 233 -2.19 -6.30 2.24
C THR A 233 -3.17 -7.38 2.69
N LEU A 234 -3.92 -7.95 1.73
CA LEU A 234 -4.80 -9.09 1.94
C LEU A 234 -4.62 -10.11 0.81
N TYR A 235 -4.05 -11.28 1.11
CA TYR A 235 -3.96 -12.40 0.16
C TYR A 235 -5.35 -12.93 -0.25
N ARG A 236 -5.48 -13.28 -1.53
CA ARG A 236 -6.67 -13.84 -2.17
C ARG A 236 -6.42 -15.31 -2.54
N PRO A 237 -6.53 -16.26 -1.59
CA PRO A 237 -6.28 -17.66 -1.87
C PRO A 237 -7.27 -18.20 -2.90
N TYR A 238 -6.78 -18.82 -3.97
CA TYR A 238 -7.58 -19.25 -5.12
C TYR A 238 -8.51 -18.14 -5.67
N ASP A 239 -8.03 -16.90 -5.69
CA ASP A 239 -8.73 -15.69 -6.14
C ASP A 239 -10.02 -15.34 -5.37
N GLN A 240 -10.20 -15.91 -4.18
CA GLN A 240 -11.32 -15.60 -3.29
C GLN A 240 -11.03 -14.33 -2.49
N ASP A 241 -12.02 -13.43 -2.47
CA ASP A 241 -11.96 -12.18 -1.73
C ASP A 241 -12.12 -12.45 -0.22
N PRO A 242 -11.18 -11.99 0.64
CA PRO A 242 -11.26 -12.21 2.08
C PRO A 242 -12.51 -11.59 2.72
N PRO A 243 -13.17 -12.27 3.67
CA PRO A 243 -14.39 -11.76 4.30
C PRO A 243 -14.14 -10.47 5.10
N CYS A 244 -12.91 -10.26 5.57
CA CYS A 244 -12.50 -9.07 6.30
C CYS A 244 -12.27 -7.83 5.41
N HIS A 245 -12.16 -7.99 4.09
CA HIS A 245 -11.70 -6.96 3.15
C HIS A 245 -12.39 -5.60 3.35
N ALA A 246 -13.72 -5.56 3.24
CA ALA A 246 -14.47 -4.31 3.31
C ALA A 246 -14.35 -3.63 4.68
N ARG A 247 -14.55 -4.36 5.78
CA ARG A 247 -14.48 -3.77 7.13
C ARG A 247 -13.05 -3.35 7.50
N TYR A 248 -12.04 -4.11 7.08
CA TYR A 248 -10.65 -3.78 7.33
C TYR A 248 -10.25 -2.49 6.62
N TYR A 249 -10.55 -2.37 5.32
CA TYR A 249 -10.22 -1.17 4.54
C TYR A 249 -11.02 0.05 4.99
N GLN A 250 -12.29 -0.12 5.36
CA GLN A 250 -13.09 0.96 5.92
C GLN A 250 -12.46 1.57 7.20
N GLY A 251 -12.00 0.74 8.13
CA GLY A 251 -11.33 1.21 9.35
C GLY A 251 -9.91 1.73 9.12
N PHE A 252 -9.16 1.07 8.24
CA PHE A 252 -7.81 1.49 7.87
C PHE A 252 -7.82 2.86 7.18
N GLU A 253 -8.62 3.06 6.13
CA GLU A 253 -8.70 4.32 5.39
C GLU A 253 -9.22 5.47 6.25
N PHE A 254 -10.20 5.21 7.11
CA PHE A 254 -10.66 6.22 8.07
C PHE A 254 -9.49 6.76 8.90
N LEU A 255 -8.68 5.86 9.46
CA LEU A 255 -7.53 6.25 10.26
C LEU A 255 -6.48 6.98 9.40
N MET A 256 -6.16 6.49 8.20
CA MET A 256 -5.17 7.13 7.33
C MET A 256 -5.59 8.55 6.96
N ARG A 257 -6.87 8.78 6.67
CA ARG A 257 -7.45 10.11 6.42
C ARG A 257 -7.38 11.01 7.64
N GLU A 258 -7.75 10.51 8.81
CA GLU A 258 -7.69 11.26 10.07
C GLU A 258 -6.26 11.72 10.38
N LEU A 259 -5.27 10.93 9.99
CA LEU A 259 -3.85 11.26 10.11
C LEU A 259 -3.31 12.16 8.99
N GLY A 260 -4.20 12.74 8.17
CA GLY A 260 -3.85 13.66 7.08
C GLY A 260 -3.23 12.97 5.86
N GLY A 261 -3.46 11.67 5.71
CA GLY A 261 -2.89 10.86 4.65
C GLY A 261 -3.58 11.00 3.30
N LYS A 262 -2.92 10.43 2.27
CA LYS A 262 -3.45 10.31 0.91
C LYS A 262 -3.26 8.89 0.38
N PRO A 263 -4.21 8.36 -0.41
CA PRO A 263 -4.08 7.01 -0.95
C PRO A 263 -2.98 6.94 -2.00
N HIS A 264 -2.33 5.79 -2.10
CA HIS A 264 -1.39 5.50 -3.17
C HIS A 264 -2.16 5.17 -4.46
N TRP A 265 -2.01 5.99 -5.51
CA TRP A 265 -2.77 5.88 -6.75
C TRP A 265 -2.79 4.48 -7.42
N ALA A 266 -1.69 3.74 -7.35
CA ALA A 266 -1.60 2.39 -7.94
C ALA A 266 -2.24 1.28 -7.08
N LYS A 267 -2.81 1.60 -5.91
CA LYS A 267 -3.33 0.63 -4.94
C LYS A 267 -4.85 0.78 -4.78
N ASN A 268 -5.46 -0.19 -4.11
CA ASN A 268 -6.89 -0.17 -3.83
C ASN A 268 -7.19 0.90 -2.77
N PHE A 269 -8.26 1.65 -2.97
CA PHE A 269 -8.84 2.53 -1.96
C PHE A 269 -10.36 2.67 -2.19
N GLU A 270 -11.10 2.94 -1.13
CA GLU A 270 -12.55 3.19 -1.10
C GLU A 270 -12.89 4.69 -1.01
N THR A 271 -11.87 5.53 -0.81
CA THR A 271 -11.92 7.00 -0.81
C THR A 271 -12.73 7.54 -2.00
N THR A 272 -13.64 8.48 -1.74
CA THR A 272 -14.54 9.02 -2.77
C THR A 272 -13.88 10.12 -3.60
N GLY A 273 -14.46 10.46 -4.75
CA GLY A 273 -14.02 11.62 -5.54
C GLY A 273 -14.03 12.92 -4.73
N ALA A 274 -15.03 13.13 -3.87
CA ALA A 274 -15.11 14.30 -3.00
C ALA A 274 -13.95 14.37 -1.99
N ASP A 275 -13.59 13.23 -1.38
CA ASP A 275 -12.42 13.15 -0.50
C ASP A 275 -11.13 13.49 -1.27
N ILE A 276 -10.99 13.04 -2.53
CA ILE A 276 -9.85 13.38 -3.40
C ILE A 276 -9.83 14.88 -3.73
N GLU A 277 -10.98 15.50 -3.98
CA GLU A 277 -11.07 16.95 -4.19
C GLU A 277 -10.60 17.73 -2.96
N GLU A 278 -10.98 17.30 -1.76
CA GLU A 278 -10.52 17.88 -0.50
C GLU A 278 -8.99 17.72 -0.33
N MET A 279 -8.45 16.53 -0.62
CA MET A 279 -7.03 16.23 -0.46
C MET A 279 -6.09 17.04 -1.37
N TYR A 280 -6.54 17.36 -2.59
CA TYR A 280 -5.68 17.98 -3.62
C TYR A 280 -6.05 19.43 -3.96
N GLY A 281 -7.30 19.84 -3.72
CA GLY A 281 -7.76 21.22 -3.89
C GLY A 281 -7.36 21.84 -5.23
N GLU A 282 -6.74 23.01 -5.18
CA GLU A 282 -6.32 23.77 -6.37
C GLU A 282 -5.39 22.98 -7.30
N LYS A 283 -4.54 22.08 -6.78
CA LYS A 283 -3.63 21.28 -7.60
C LYS A 283 -4.40 20.32 -8.52
N LEU A 284 -5.54 19.79 -8.06
CA LEU A 284 -6.40 18.95 -8.90
C LEU A 284 -7.09 19.77 -9.98
N VAL A 285 -7.51 21.01 -9.67
CA VAL A 285 -8.08 21.93 -10.65
C VAL A 285 -7.06 22.28 -11.74
N GLU A 286 -5.83 22.62 -11.36
CA GLU A 286 -4.74 22.87 -12.30
C GLU A 286 -4.44 21.65 -13.18
N TRP A 287 -4.40 20.45 -12.56
CA TRP A 287 -4.19 19.20 -13.28
C TRP A 287 -5.31 18.93 -14.29
N ARG A 288 -6.57 19.13 -13.91
CA ARG A 288 -7.74 18.99 -14.80
C ARG A 288 -7.68 19.97 -15.97
N ASN A 289 -7.27 21.22 -15.74
CA ASN A 289 -7.10 22.21 -16.81
C ASN A 289 -6.04 21.78 -17.82
N ILE A 290 -4.91 21.26 -17.35
CA ILE A 290 -3.84 20.75 -18.22
C ILE A 290 -4.33 19.55 -19.04
N ARG A 291 -5.01 18.62 -18.37
CA ARG A 291 -5.61 17.44 -19.00
C ARG A 291 -6.64 17.85 -20.06
N ASN A 292 -7.55 18.79 -19.77
CA ASN A 292 -8.59 19.24 -20.71
C ASN A 292 -8.00 19.94 -21.93
N ASN A 293 -6.86 20.62 -21.78
CA ASN A 293 -6.14 21.22 -22.91
C ASN A 293 -5.42 20.17 -23.77
N ALA A 294 -4.95 19.07 -23.16
CA ALA A 294 -4.24 18.00 -23.87
C ALA A 294 -5.18 17.01 -24.59
N ASP A 295 -6.31 16.70 -23.97
CA ASP A 295 -7.35 15.80 -24.49
C ASP A 295 -8.74 16.41 -24.26
N PRO A 296 -9.17 17.37 -25.11
CA PRO A 296 -10.43 18.10 -24.94
C PRO A 296 -11.67 17.22 -25.07
N GLU A 297 -11.59 16.16 -25.89
CA GLU A 297 -12.71 15.25 -26.14
C GLU A 297 -12.77 14.11 -25.13
N GLY A 298 -11.71 13.88 -24.34
CA GLY A 298 -11.69 12.89 -23.27
C GLY A 298 -11.46 11.46 -23.74
N MET A 299 -10.70 11.27 -24.82
CA MET A 299 -10.30 9.96 -25.34
C MET A 299 -9.69 9.06 -24.27
N PHE A 300 -8.91 9.61 -23.33
CA PHE A 300 -8.21 8.86 -22.30
C PHE A 300 -8.95 8.82 -20.95
N VAL A 301 -10.24 9.17 -20.94
CA VAL A 301 -11.03 9.30 -19.72
C VAL A 301 -11.96 8.11 -19.58
N GLY A 302 -11.53 7.19 -18.71
CA GLY A 302 -12.34 6.07 -18.23
C GLY A 302 -13.29 6.40 -17.06
N GLU A 303 -14.21 5.49 -16.76
CA GLU A 303 -15.09 5.57 -15.59
C GLU A 303 -14.32 5.73 -14.27
N TRP A 304 -13.16 5.07 -14.13
CA TRP A 304 -12.29 5.26 -12.96
C TRP A 304 -11.87 6.72 -12.78
N HIS A 305 -11.48 7.38 -13.88
CA HIS A 305 -11.10 8.79 -13.84
C HIS A 305 -12.28 9.68 -13.49
N ARG A 306 -13.47 9.40 -14.04
CA ARG A 306 -14.67 10.13 -13.68
C ARG A 306 -14.90 10.11 -12.18
N ARG A 307 -14.90 8.91 -11.61
CA ARG A 307 -15.21 8.67 -10.21
C ARG A 307 -14.28 9.39 -9.24
N PHE A 308 -12.99 9.44 -9.55
CA PHE A 308 -11.99 9.89 -8.59
C PHE A 308 -11.40 11.25 -8.88
N ILE A 309 -11.20 11.61 -10.15
CA ILE A 309 -10.39 12.78 -10.50
C ILE A 309 -11.05 13.76 -11.45
N MET A 310 -12.24 13.50 -12.01
CA MET A 310 -12.93 14.48 -12.88
C MET A 310 -14.09 15.22 -12.22
N GLY A 311 -14.60 14.71 -11.10
CA GLY A 311 -15.74 15.31 -10.40
C GLY A 311 -17.06 15.20 -11.19
N ASP A 312 -18.06 15.98 -10.77
CA ASP A 312 -19.44 15.89 -11.27
C ASP A 312 -19.75 16.80 -12.47
N GLY A 313 -18.71 17.35 -13.12
CA GLY A 313 -18.86 18.18 -14.32
C GLY A 313 -19.42 17.40 -15.52
N PRO A 314 -19.76 18.09 -16.62
CA PRO A 314 -20.28 17.43 -17.82
C PRO A 314 -19.36 16.32 -18.33
N ARG A 315 -19.96 15.26 -18.89
CA ARG A 315 -19.23 14.18 -19.58
C ARG A 315 -18.62 14.70 -20.88
N LEU A 316 -17.46 14.17 -21.25
CA LEU A 316 -16.77 14.54 -22.49
C LEU A 316 -17.22 13.66 -23.66
N ALA A 317 -16.96 14.13 -24.88
CA ALA A 317 -17.47 13.51 -26.10
C ALA A 317 -17.04 12.04 -26.28
N LEU A 318 -15.81 11.71 -25.89
CA LEU A 318 -15.19 10.38 -26.02
C LEU A 318 -14.94 9.71 -24.68
N GLU A 319 -15.54 10.23 -23.60
CA GLU A 319 -15.42 9.63 -22.29
C GLU A 319 -16.13 8.27 -22.23
N GLU A 320 -15.43 7.27 -21.69
CA GLU A 320 -16.00 5.96 -21.42
C GLU A 320 -16.95 6.03 -20.22
N VAL A 321 -18.14 5.46 -20.40
CA VAL A 321 -19.17 5.36 -19.37
C VAL A 321 -19.42 3.89 -19.06
N GLU A 322 -19.31 3.53 -17.78
CA GLU A 322 -19.72 2.21 -17.29
C GLU A 322 -21.24 2.09 -17.35
N VAL A 323 -21.74 1.10 -18.11
CA VAL A 323 -23.17 0.81 -18.30
C VAL A 323 -23.61 -0.47 -17.59
N GLY A 324 -22.66 -1.29 -17.17
CA GLY A 324 -22.94 -2.56 -16.51
C GLY A 324 -21.82 -2.97 -15.56
N ARG A 325 -22.21 -3.51 -14.40
CA ARG A 325 -21.29 -4.12 -13.43
C ARG A 325 -21.87 -5.39 -12.86
N LYS A 326 -21.15 -6.49 -13.00
CA LYS A 326 -21.55 -7.80 -12.48
C LYS A 326 -20.42 -8.43 -11.68
N LYS A 327 -20.65 -8.65 -10.38
CA LYS A 327 -19.73 -9.42 -9.54
C LYS A 327 -19.88 -10.92 -9.82
N PHE A 328 -18.76 -11.62 -9.93
CA PHE A 328 -18.76 -13.07 -10.06
C PHE A 328 -18.80 -13.76 -8.69
N ARG A 329 -19.44 -14.93 -8.63
CA ARG A 329 -19.60 -15.71 -7.38
C ARG A 329 -18.27 -16.16 -6.76
N LYS A 330 -17.23 -16.40 -7.57
CA LYS A 330 -15.91 -16.87 -7.11
C LYS A 330 -14.88 -15.74 -6.97
N GLY A 331 -15.31 -14.48 -6.97
CA GLY A 331 -14.43 -13.30 -6.95
C GLY A 331 -14.26 -12.66 -8.33
N GLY A 332 -13.94 -11.36 -8.34
CA GLY A 332 -13.80 -10.56 -9.55
C GLY A 332 -15.08 -9.88 -10.03
N VAL A 333 -14.93 -8.99 -11.01
CA VAL A 333 -16.02 -8.17 -11.56
C VAL A 333 -15.91 -8.09 -13.08
N LEU A 334 -17.05 -8.22 -13.76
CA LEU A 334 -17.21 -7.83 -15.16
C LEU A 334 -17.75 -6.41 -15.19
N VAL A 335 -17.08 -5.55 -15.97
CA VAL A 335 -17.49 -4.17 -16.22
C VAL A 335 -17.73 -4.01 -17.71
N GLU A 336 -18.88 -3.47 -18.07
CA GLU A 336 -19.26 -3.14 -19.45
C GLU A 336 -19.25 -1.62 -19.61
N GLY A 337 -18.51 -1.13 -20.60
CA GLY A 337 -18.34 0.28 -20.90
C GLY A 337 -18.74 0.63 -22.33
N VAL A 338 -19.18 1.87 -22.55
CA VAL A 338 -19.44 2.43 -23.88
C VAL A 338 -18.76 3.80 -24.02
N VAL A 339 -18.33 4.14 -25.23
CA VAL A 339 -17.74 5.44 -25.57
C VAL A 339 -18.75 6.23 -26.42
N GLY A 340 -18.94 7.52 -26.13
CA GLY A 340 -19.74 8.41 -26.99
C GLY A 340 -21.27 8.27 -26.87
N GLY A 341 -21.76 7.98 -25.67
CA GLY A 341 -23.19 7.75 -25.40
C GLY A 341 -24.06 9.02 -25.27
N PHE A 342 -24.17 9.83 -26.31
CA PHE A 342 -25.38 10.65 -26.54
C PHE A 342 -25.82 10.52 -28.01
N TYR A 343 -26.46 9.40 -28.33
CA TYR A 343 -27.40 9.35 -29.45
C TYR A 343 -28.73 8.74 -29.00
N ARG A 344 -29.70 9.66 -28.83
CA ARG A 344 -31.17 9.52 -28.94
C ARG A 344 -31.93 8.77 -27.85
N TRP A 345 -32.67 9.55 -27.06
CA TRP A 345 -34.12 9.39 -27.00
C TRP A 345 -34.77 10.76 -27.30
N GLN A 346 -35.36 10.87 -28.49
CA GLN A 346 -36.41 11.84 -28.80
C GLN A 346 -37.74 11.30 -28.26
#